data_AF-A0A3M1CYQ9-F1
#
_entry.id   AF-A0A3M1CYQ9-F1
#
_cell.length_a   1.000
_cell.length_b   1.000
_cell.length_c   1.000
_cell.angle_alpha   90.00
_cell.angle_beta   90.00
_cell.angle_gamma   90.00
#
_symmetry.space_group_name_H-M   'P 1'
#
loop_
_entity.id
_entity.type
_entity.pdbx_description
1 polymer ?
#
loop_
_entity_poly.entity_id
_entity_poly.type
_entity_poly.pdbx_seq_one_letter_code
_entity_poly.pdbx_strand_id
1 'polypeptide(L)'
;STMVPAPDDPPEAWFRLRTKYGKLGEHASANPFKRPLLQMEPGAVFKTGEALREFYGSLVTDIAPGAPHAVQNCYGLPVSWKCEYS
;
A
#
# COMPACT_ATOMS: atom_id res chain seq x y z
N SER A 1 -7.87 2.14 -2.53
CA SER A 1 -7.39 2.07 -1.13
C SER A 1 -6.04 2.79 -1.04
N THR A 2 -5.44 2.89 0.16
CA THR A 2 -4.00 3.22 0.26
C THR A 2 -3.20 1.95 -0.02
N MET A 3 -2.02 2.08 -0.64
CA MET A 3 -1.21 0.92 -1.00
C MET A 3 0.29 1.15 -0.84
N VAL A 4 1.06 0.07 -0.85
CA VAL A 4 2.53 0.05 -0.91
C VAL A 4 2.90 -0.88 -2.05
N PRO A 5 3.52 -0.39 -3.13
CA PRO A 5 3.86 -1.23 -4.28
C PRO A 5 4.68 -2.46 -3.88
N ALA A 6 4.41 -3.58 -4.53
CA ALA A 6 5.30 -4.72 -4.52
C ALA A 6 6.51 -4.46 -5.45
N PRO A 7 7.65 -5.17 -5.28
CA PRO A 7 8.82 -5.00 -6.14
C PRO A 7 8.56 -5.24 -7.63
N ASP A 8 7.55 -6.05 -7.96
CA ASP A 8 7.14 -6.44 -9.31
C ASP A 8 5.95 -5.62 -9.85
N ASP A 9 5.48 -4.61 -9.10
CA ASP A 9 4.44 -3.70 -9.59
C ASP A 9 4.99 -2.76 -10.68
N PRO A 10 4.13 -2.25 -11.58
CA PRO A 10 4.55 -1.36 -12.66
C PRO A 10 5.30 -0.13 -12.14
N PRO A 11 6.47 0.21 -12.72
CA PRO A 11 7.31 1.29 -12.22
C PRO A 11 6.82 2.69 -12.63
N GLU A 12 6.05 2.80 -13.72
CA GLU A 12 5.53 4.08 -14.23
C GLU A 12 4.15 4.35 -13.64
N ALA A 13 4.06 5.35 -12.76
CA ALA A 13 2.83 5.69 -12.05
C ALA A 13 2.71 7.18 -11.70
N TRP A 14 1.47 7.64 -11.54
CA TRP A 14 1.11 8.97 -11.03
C TRP A 14 0.36 8.81 -9.71
N PHE A 15 0.89 9.38 -8.65
CA PHE A 15 0.36 9.16 -7.30
C PHE A 15 0.69 10.32 -6.38
N ARG A 16 0.00 10.35 -5.24
CA ARG A 16 0.39 11.14 -4.07
C ARG A 16 0.88 10.19 -2.98
N LEU A 17 1.78 10.68 -2.15
CA LEU A 17 2.31 9.93 -1.02
C LEU A 17 1.79 10.50 0.29
N ARG A 18 1.59 9.61 1.26
CA ARG A 18 1.32 9.95 2.65
C ARG A 18 2.13 9.07 3.58
N THR A 19 2.46 9.61 4.74
CA THR A 19 3.01 8.80 5.84
C THR A 19 1.90 8.48 6.82
N LYS A 20 1.73 7.19 7.14
CA LYS A 20 0.78 6.70 8.13
C LYS A 20 1.50 6.42 9.44
N TYR A 21 1.10 7.14 10.49
CA TYR A 21 1.52 6.90 11.87
C TYR A 21 0.41 6.14 12.58
N GLY A 22 0.54 4.81 12.62
CA GLY A 22 -0.48 3.95 13.22
C GLY A 22 -0.21 3.65 14.68
N LYS A 23 -1.27 3.37 15.43
CA LYS A 23 -1.22 2.75 16.75
C LYS A 23 -1.94 1.40 16.68
N LEU A 24 -1.44 0.40 17.40
CA LEU A 24 -2.15 -0.84 17.67
C LEU A 24 -3.25 -0.58 18.71
N GLY A 25 -4.30 -1.41 18.68
CA GLY A 25 -5.38 -1.35 19.65
C GLY A 25 -4.94 -1.69 21.08
N GLU A 26 -5.89 -1.66 22.00
CA GLU A 26 -5.68 -1.75 23.46
C GLU A 26 -4.92 -3.02 23.92
N HIS A 27 -4.85 -4.06 23.09
CA HIS A 27 -4.16 -5.31 23.40
C HIS A 27 -2.63 -5.27 23.18
N ALA A 28 -2.05 -4.17 22.70
CA ALA A 28 -0.60 -4.06 22.53
C ALA A 28 0.08 -3.67 23.86
N SER A 29 0.70 -4.64 24.53
CA SER A 29 1.13 -4.54 25.93
C SER A 29 2.44 -3.77 26.18
N ALA A 30 3.38 -3.74 25.22
CA ALA A 30 4.71 -3.16 25.44
C ALA A 30 4.95 -1.85 24.68
N ASN A 31 4.63 -1.82 23.38
CA ASN A 31 4.74 -0.63 22.54
C ASN A 31 3.58 -0.61 21.53
N PRO A 32 2.62 0.31 21.67
CA PRO A 32 1.47 0.36 20.80
C PRO A 32 1.76 1.11 19.49
N PHE A 33 2.91 1.76 19.33
CA PHE A 33 3.19 2.57 18.16
C PHE A 33 3.74 1.72 17.01
N LYS A 34 3.17 1.91 15.81
CA LYS A 34 3.72 1.38 14.57
C LYS A 34 4.83 2.30 14.06
N ARG A 35 5.79 1.73 13.34
CA ARG A 35 6.77 2.48 12.56
C ARG A 35 6.04 3.34 11.51
N PRO A 36 6.59 4.52 11.15
CA PRO A 36 6.05 5.32 10.06
C PRO A 36 6.01 4.50 8.78
N LEU A 37 4.85 4.43 8.12
CA LEU A 37 4.68 3.70 6.88
C LEU A 37 4.35 4.67 5.74
N LEU A 38 5.22 4.73 4.74
CA LEU A 38 4.98 5.49 3.52
C LEU A 38 4.02 4.71 2.62
N GLN A 39 2.93 5.34 2.19
CA GLN A 39 1.89 4.72 1.36
C GLN A 39 1.52 5.66 0.22
N MET A 40 1.10 5.09 -0.90
CA MET A 40 0.38 5.81 -1.94
C MET A 40 -1.06 6.09 -1.50
N GLU A 41 -1.56 7.28 -1.82
CA GLU A 41 -2.95 7.66 -1.58
C GLU A 41 -3.91 7.01 -2.60
N PRO A 42 -5.20 6.84 -2.25
CA PRO A 42 -6.21 6.41 -3.21
C PRO A 42 -6.24 7.34 -4.43
N GLY A 43 -6.34 6.75 -5.63
CA GLY A 43 -6.28 7.48 -6.90
C GLY A 43 -4.92 7.41 -7.59
N ALA A 44 -3.97 6.63 -7.07
CA ALA A 44 -2.76 6.28 -7.81
C ALA A 44 -3.11 5.59 -9.14
N VAL A 45 -2.48 6.03 -10.23
CA VAL A 45 -2.66 5.51 -11.58
C VAL A 45 -1.36 4.87 -12.03
N PHE A 46 -1.41 3.61 -12.42
CA PHE A 46 -0.26 2.86 -12.94
C PHE A 46 -0.43 2.66 -14.43
N LYS A 47 0.64 2.91 -15.19
CA LYS A 47 0.69 2.49 -16.58
C LYS A 47 0.96 1.00 -16.61
N THR A 48 -0.04 0.26 -17.05
CA THR A 48 -0.01 -1.21 -17.14
C THR A 48 0.02 -1.62 -18.60
N GLY A 49 0.49 -2.84 -18.86
CA GLY A 49 0.37 -3.46 -20.18
C GLY A 49 -1.05 -3.97 -20.43
N GLU A 50 -1.21 -4.85 -21.42
CA GLU A 50 -2.52 -5.39 -21.81
C GLU A 50 -3.18 -6.27 -20.73
N ALA A 51 -2.39 -6.90 -19.85
CA ALA A 51 -2.88 -7.77 -18.80
C ALA A 51 -2.98 -7.04 -17.45
N LEU A 52 -4.20 -6.85 -16.97
CA LEU A 52 -4.47 -6.33 -15.63
C LEU A 52 -4.36 -7.45 -14.59
N ARG A 53 -3.56 -7.24 -13.54
CA ARG A 53 -3.54 -8.12 -12.35
C ARG A 53 -4.80 -7.91 -11.50
N GLU A 54 -5.23 -8.93 -10.77
CA GLU A 54 -6.36 -8.82 -9.84
C GLU A 54 -6.13 -7.82 -8.70
N PHE A 55 -4.87 -7.67 -8.27
CA PHE A 55 -4.45 -6.72 -7.26
C PHE A 55 -3.02 -6.24 -7.50
N TYR A 56 -2.71 -5.09 -6.90
CA TYR A 56 -1.37 -4.53 -6.81
C TYR A 56 -1.04 -4.21 -5.35
N GLY A 57 0.23 -3.99 -5.06
CA GLY A 57 0.72 -3.67 -3.73
C GLY A 57 1.16 -4.89 -2.92
N SER A 58 1.38 -4.69 -1.63
CA SER A 58 2.04 -5.67 -0.77
C SER A 58 1.45 -5.73 0.64
N LEU A 59 1.72 -6.85 1.32
CA LEU A 59 1.54 -6.99 2.76
C LEU A 59 2.82 -6.53 3.46
N VAL A 60 2.75 -5.44 4.23
CA VAL A 60 3.92 -4.93 4.94
C VAL A 60 4.03 -5.58 6.32
N THR A 61 5.18 -6.19 6.59
CA THR A 61 5.54 -6.83 7.85
C THR A 61 6.46 -5.92 8.68
N ASP A 62 6.82 -6.34 9.90
CA ASP A 62 7.72 -5.60 10.81
C ASP A 62 7.30 -4.13 11.05
N ILE A 63 5.98 -3.90 11.09
CA ILE A 63 5.43 -2.55 11.26
C ILE A 63 5.35 -2.13 12.73
N ALA A 64 5.33 -3.08 13.66
CA ALA A 64 5.12 -2.81 15.07
C ALA A 64 6.12 -3.60 15.92
N PRO A 65 7.16 -2.94 16.45
CA PRO A 65 8.17 -3.61 17.28
C PRO A 65 7.58 -4.34 18.50
N GLY A 66 6.51 -3.79 19.08
CA GLY A 66 5.80 -4.38 20.22
C GLY A 66 4.83 -5.52 19.86
N ALA A 67 4.62 -5.82 18.57
CA ALA A 67 3.78 -6.91 18.11
C ALA A 67 4.29 -7.46 16.77
N PRO A 68 5.26 -8.39 16.78
CA PRO A 68 5.89 -8.92 15.56
C PRO A 68 4.93 -9.60 14.57
N HIS A 69 3.78 -10.08 15.05
CA HIS A 69 2.73 -10.69 14.23
C HIS A 69 1.85 -9.65 13.52
N ALA A 70 1.93 -8.37 13.89
CA ALA A 70 1.14 -7.33 13.28
C ALA A 70 1.64 -7.05 11.85
N VAL A 71 0.72 -7.09 10.90
CA VAL A 71 0.96 -6.78 9.49
C VAL A 71 0.02 -5.68 9.01
N GLN A 72 0.37 -5.01 7.92
CA GLN A 72 -0.45 -3.98 7.30
C GLN A 72 -0.78 -4.39 5.87
N ASN A 73 -2.05 -4.71 5.63
CA ASN A 73 -2.58 -4.90 4.29
C ASN A 73 -2.50 -3.57 3.53
N CYS A 74 -1.70 -3.55 2.47
CA CYS A 74 -1.56 -2.43 1.56
C CYS A 74 -1.81 -2.85 0.10
N TYR A 75 -2.71 -3.80 -0.11
CA TYR A 75 -3.18 -4.17 -1.44
C TYR A 75 -4.21 -3.17 -1.98
N GLY A 76 -4.12 -2.92 -3.28
CA GLY A 76 -5.06 -2.12 -4.07
C GLY A 76 -5.75 -2.97 -5.12
N LEU A 77 -7.07 -2.86 -5.18
CA LEU A 77 -7.85 -3.41 -6.28
C LEU A 77 -7.87 -2.39 -7.42
N PRO A 78 -7.38 -2.75 -8.61
CA PRO A 78 -7.32 -1.84 -9.73
C PRO A 78 -8.67 -1.73 -10.43
N VAL A 79 -8.91 -0.58 -11.04
CA VAL A 79 -9.96 -0.39 -12.04
C VAL A 79 -9.24 0.06 -13.31
N SER A 80 -9.43 -0.66 -14.40
CA SER A 80 -8.81 -0.32 -15.68
C SER A 80 -9.57 0.79 -16.39
N TRP A 81 -8.82 1.70 -17.00
CA TRP A 81 -9.33 2.68 -17.94
C TRP A 81 -8.40 2.73 -19.15
N LYS A 82 -8.94 2.75 -20.36
CA LYS A 82 -8.14 2.94 -21.58
C LYS A 82 -7.91 4.43 -21.79
N CYS A 83 -6.66 4.86 -21.79
CA CYS A 83 -6.32 6.23 -22.12
C CYS A 83 -6.33 6.38 -23.64
N GLU A 84 -7.35 7.07 -24.17
CA GLU A 84 -7.42 7.46 -25.56
C GLU A 84 -6.74 8.82 -25.68
N TYR A 85 -5.59 8.87 -26.35
CA TYR A 85 -4.98 10.12 -26.77
C TYR A 85 -5.45 10.41 -28.20
N SER A 86 -6.05 11.58 -28.40
CA SER A 86 -6.40 12.14 -29.71
C SER A 86 -5.20 12.75 -30.43
#